data_AF-A0A7X7S1H0-F1
#
_entry.id   AF-A0A7X7S1H0-F1
#
_cell.length_a   1.000
_cell.length_b   1.000
_cell.length_c   1.000
_cell.angle_alpha   90.00
_cell.angle_beta   90.00
_cell.angle_gamma   90.00
#
_symmetry.space_group_name_H-M   'P 1'
#
loop_
_entity.id
_entity.type
_entity.pdbx_description
1 polymer ?
#
loop_
_entity_poly.entity_id
_entity_poly.type
_entity_poly.pdbx_seq_one_letter_code
_entity_poly.pdbx_strand_id
1 'polypeptide(L)'
;MIPYIIDSDFKTAITSIDSMTRIDPEDPFPYILKLTALGMRDIDFDRTIDSAAFLSTYQKAIDCSNKLENTSGKTSYSRMMVGLCRVMHASFYLRSKSYFAAMQNGFDALDILDEARRIDSNNTEVLMFLGMYDFARAELKSRLWWVLFWYPGNVDAGIEKLKRCSQESTLMRTAAKISLSEIYIKENKLKAADSLLGALEKQHPQSRFVQWSRVKYFEAQKNFNKAAKIYEMLAHSYQKTPEGQYNSFVTRYKAAEMFRNSGEITSAKSVCQDLLNEPDLANYKEVLKDTQRLWERVQKQ
;
A
#
# COMPACT_ATOMS: atom_id res chain seq x y z
N MET A 1 12.46 -12.59 0.63
CA MET A 1 11.68 -11.95 -0.46
C MET A 1 10.56 -11.07 0.05
N ILE A 2 9.52 -11.62 0.70
CA ILE A 2 8.41 -10.82 1.26
C ILE A 2 8.91 -9.68 2.18
N PRO A 3 9.89 -9.91 3.08
CA PRO A 3 10.46 -8.82 3.87
C PRO A 3 11.00 -7.67 3.01
N TYR A 4 11.70 -7.96 1.90
CA TYR A 4 12.20 -6.92 0.99
C TYR A 4 11.08 -6.11 0.32
N ILE A 5 9.94 -6.73 -0.02
CA ILE A 5 8.78 -6.00 -0.54
C ILE A 5 8.24 -5.05 0.53
N ILE A 6 8.08 -5.53 1.76
CA ILE A 6 7.62 -4.71 2.89
C ILE A 6 8.60 -3.59 3.20
N ASP A 7 9.90 -3.88 3.22
CA ASP A 7 10.98 -2.92 3.47
C ASP A 7 11.21 -1.97 2.29
N SER A 8 10.40 -2.09 1.23
CA SER A 8 10.43 -1.22 0.05
C SER A 8 11.75 -1.31 -0.75
N ASP A 9 12.46 -2.44 -0.61
CA ASP A 9 13.60 -2.85 -1.42
C ASP A 9 13.12 -3.75 -2.58
N PHE A 10 12.42 -3.11 -3.52
CA PHE A 10 11.83 -3.80 -4.66
C PHE A 10 12.87 -4.41 -5.60
N LYS A 11 14.07 -3.82 -5.69
CA LYS A 11 15.15 -4.33 -6.55
C LYS A 11 15.63 -5.69 -6.04
N THR A 12 15.96 -5.79 -4.75
CA THR A 12 16.38 -7.05 -4.15
C THR A 12 15.25 -8.07 -4.14
N ALA A 13 14.01 -7.63 -3.88
CA ALA A 13 12.84 -8.49 -3.96
C ALA A 13 12.69 -9.14 -5.34
N ILE A 14 12.65 -8.33 -6.40
CA ILE A 14 12.47 -8.81 -7.79
C ILE A 14 13.63 -9.70 -8.22
N THR A 15 14.87 -9.35 -7.88
CA THR A 15 16.06 -10.17 -8.23
C THR A 15 16.01 -11.56 -7.57
N SER A 16 15.57 -11.60 -6.31
CA SER A 16 15.42 -12.87 -5.57
C SER A 16 14.29 -13.72 -6.16
N ILE A 17 13.17 -13.09 -6.50
CA ILE A 17 12.01 -13.76 -7.11
C ILE A 17 12.37 -14.31 -8.51
N ASP A 18 13.09 -13.54 -9.31
CA ASP A 18 13.51 -13.98 -10.65
C ASP A 18 14.41 -15.22 -10.59
N SER A 19 15.23 -15.35 -9.55
CA SER A 19 16.02 -16.57 -9.32
C SER A 19 15.14 -17.79 -9.07
N MET A 20 13.99 -17.64 -8.39
CA MET A 20 13.04 -18.74 -8.17
C MET A 20 12.31 -19.16 -9.43
N THR A 21 11.90 -18.19 -10.27
CA THR A 21 11.25 -18.49 -11.55
C THR A 21 12.12 -19.31 -12.51
N ARG A 22 13.45 -19.36 -12.27
CA ARG A 22 14.38 -20.19 -13.05
C ARG A 22 14.46 -21.63 -12.53
N ILE A 23 14.15 -21.85 -11.24
CA ILE A 23 14.20 -23.17 -10.61
C ILE A 23 12.94 -23.95 -10.94
N ASP A 24 11.77 -23.31 -10.78
CA ASP A 24 10.48 -23.88 -11.17
C ASP A 24 9.68 -22.84 -11.97
N PRO A 25 9.77 -22.87 -13.31
CA PRO A 25 9.06 -21.93 -14.18
C PRO A 25 7.54 -22.14 -14.25
N GLU A 26 7.03 -23.25 -13.71
CA GLU A 26 5.61 -23.61 -13.77
C GLU A 26 4.88 -23.33 -12.45
N ASP A 27 5.63 -23.06 -11.36
CA ASP A 27 5.06 -22.60 -10.10
C ASP A 27 4.47 -21.18 -10.25
N PRO A 28 3.17 -20.97 -10.03
CA PRO A 28 2.58 -19.63 -10.08
C PRO A 28 3.08 -18.69 -8.97
N PHE A 29 3.56 -19.23 -7.84
CA PHE A 29 3.81 -18.44 -6.64
C PHE A 29 4.90 -17.36 -6.81
N PRO A 30 6.08 -17.64 -7.40
CA PRO A 30 7.07 -16.61 -7.71
C PRO A 30 6.51 -15.48 -8.60
N TYR A 31 5.69 -15.80 -9.60
CA TYR A 31 5.09 -14.77 -10.46
C TYR A 31 4.09 -13.89 -9.70
N ILE A 32 3.31 -14.47 -8.77
CA ILE A 32 2.41 -13.70 -7.89
C ILE A 32 3.20 -12.80 -6.94
N LEU A 33 4.33 -13.27 -6.40
CA LEU A 33 5.21 -12.42 -5.60
C LEU A 33 5.79 -11.29 -6.43
N LYS A 34 6.16 -11.55 -7.70
CA LYS A 34 6.66 -10.50 -8.61
C LYS A 34 5.57 -9.47 -8.94
N LEU A 35 4.34 -9.90 -9.19
CA LEU A 35 3.19 -9.00 -9.33
C LEU A 35 3.00 -8.13 -8.09
N THR A 36 3.10 -8.73 -6.91
CA THR A 36 2.99 -8.02 -5.64
C THR A 36 4.09 -6.98 -5.50
N ALA A 37 5.35 -7.34 -5.79
CA ALA A 37 6.49 -6.42 -5.73
C ALA A 37 6.32 -5.24 -6.70
N LEU A 38 5.91 -5.50 -7.95
CA LEU A 38 5.67 -4.46 -8.95
C LEU A 38 4.49 -3.56 -8.55
N GLY A 39 3.38 -4.14 -8.10
CA GLY A 39 2.20 -3.40 -7.67
C GLY A 39 2.45 -2.55 -6.42
N MET A 40 3.19 -3.08 -5.44
CA MET A 40 3.58 -2.33 -4.24
C MET A 40 4.60 -1.24 -4.55
N ARG A 41 5.52 -1.47 -5.50
CA ARG A 41 6.42 -0.43 -6.02
C ARG A 41 5.62 0.73 -6.60
N ASP A 42 4.61 0.45 -7.43
CA ASP A 42 3.75 1.50 -7.99
C ASP A 42 3.00 2.29 -6.89
N ILE A 43 2.53 1.60 -5.83
CA ILE A 43 1.87 2.26 -4.69
C ILE A 43 2.85 3.16 -3.93
N ASP A 44 4.06 2.68 -3.66
CA ASP A 44 5.08 3.43 -2.91
C ASP A 44 5.49 4.73 -3.63
N PHE A 45 5.58 4.70 -4.95
CA PHE A 45 5.93 5.88 -5.76
C PHE A 45 4.71 6.65 -6.29
N ASP A 46 3.50 6.24 -5.94
CA ASP A 46 2.22 6.83 -6.40
C ASP A 46 2.14 7.02 -7.93
N ARG A 47 2.72 6.08 -8.69
CA ARG A 47 2.71 6.09 -10.15
C ARG A 47 2.98 4.70 -10.73
N THR A 48 2.51 4.46 -11.94
CA THR A 48 2.88 3.26 -12.69
C THR A 48 4.30 3.41 -13.22
N ILE A 49 5.20 2.53 -12.77
CA ILE A 49 6.62 2.55 -13.19
C ILE A 49 6.86 1.68 -14.41
N ASP A 50 6.29 0.48 -14.43
CA ASP A 50 6.52 -0.49 -15.52
C ASP A 50 5.27 -1.34 -15.77
N SER A 51 4.37 -0.80 -16.59
CA SER A 51 3.12 -1.48 -16.97
C SER A 51 3.38 -2.73 -17.80
N ALA A 52 4.40 -2.72 -18.67
CA ALA A 52 4.73 -3.85 -19.53
C ALA A 52 5.24 -5.05 -18.72
N ALA A 53 6.14 -4.82 -17.76
CA ALA A 53 6.58 -5.86 -16.84
C ALA A 53 5.43 -6.37 -15.97
N PHE A 54 4.55 -5.48 -15.49
CA PHE A 54 3.39 -5.88 -14.70
C PHE A 54 2.44 -6.80 -15.51
N LEU A 55 2.03 -6.37 -16.70
CA LEU A 55 1.07 -7.12 -17.53
C LEU A 55 1.65 -8.45 -18.04
N SER A 56 2.93 -8.47 -18.45
CA SER A 56 3.58 -9.72 -18.85
C SER A 56 3.77 -10.70 -17.68
N THR A 57 4.08 -10.19 -16.48
CA THR A 57 4.13 -11.02 -15.27
C THR A 57 2.74 -11.55 -14.91
N TYR A 58 1.69 -10.73 -15.08
CA TYR A 58 0.31 -11.14 -14.84
C TYR A 58 -0.08 -12.30 -15.73
N GLN A 59 0.20 -12.20 -17.03
CA GLN A 59 -0.11 -13.26 -17.99
C GLN A 59 0.55 -14.58 -17.59
N LYS A 60 1.84 -14.55 -17.23
CA LYS A 60 2.54 -15.76 -16.75
C LYS A 60 1.93 -16.31 -15.46
N ALA A 61 1.63 -15.44 -14.49
CA ALA A 61 1.07 -15.84 -13.21
C ALA A 61 -0.30 -16.51 -13.37
N ILE A 62 -1.19 -15.95 -14.19
CA ILE A 62 -2.52 -16.50 -14.42
C ILE A 62 -2.47 -17.80 -15.23
N ASP A 63 -1.57 -17.90 -16.22
CA ASP A 63 -1.40 -19.13 -17.01
C ASP A 63 -0.90 -20.29 -16.14
N CYS A 64 0.13 -20.05 -15.30
CA CYS A 64 0.63 -21.04 -14.34
C CYS A 64 -0.44 -21.41 -13.30
N SER A 65 -1.20 -20.42 -12.80
CA SER A 65 -2.26 -20.66 -11.81
C SER A 65 -3.40 -21.51 -12.39
N ASN A 66 -3.82 -21.22 -13.62
CA ASN A 66 -4.84 -22.00 -14.31
C ASN A 66 -4.33 -23.42 -14.62
N LYS A 67 -3.06 -23.56 -15.01
CA LYS A 67 -2.45 -24.89 -15.23
C LYS A 67 -2.43 -25.71 -13.94
N LEU A 68 -2.04 -25.10 -12.81
CA LEU A 68 -2.07 -25.74 -11.49
C LEU A 68 -3.50 -26.20 -11.13
N GLU A 69 -4.51 -25.35 -11.36
CA GLU A 69 -5.92 -25.72 -11.13
C GLU A 69 -6.36 -26.88 -12.04
N ASN A 70 -5.96 -26.89 -13.31
CA ASN A 70 -6.31 -27.95 -14.25
C ASN A 70 -5.64 -29.29 -13.93
N THR A 71 -4.40 -29.28 -13.41
CA THR A 71 -3.66 -30.51 -13.10
C THR A 71 -3.99 -31.06 -11.72
N SER A 72 -4.20 -30.19 -10.74
CA SER A 72 -4.36 -30.56 -9.32
C SER A 72 -5.80 -30.42 -8.82
N GLY A 73 -6.70 -29.94 -9.67
CA GLY A 73 -8.08 -29.61 -9.33
C GLY A 73 -8.24 -28.26 -8.61
N LYS A 74 -9.49 -27.91 -8.34
CA LYS A 74 -9.87 -26.73 -7.56
C LYS A 74 -9.66 -26.95 -6.07
N THR A 75 -8.42 -26.78 -5.62
CA THR A 75 -8.04 -26.77 -4.20
C THR A 75 -8.10 -25.35 -3.66
N SER A 76 -8.10 -25.18 -2.32
CA SER A 76 -8.01 -23.84 -1.73
C SER A 76 -6.77 -23.08 -2.22
N TYR A 77 -5.64 -23.77 -2.36
CA TYR A 77 -4.40 -23.17 -2.84
C TYR A 77 -4.49 -22.75 -4.31
N SER A 78 -4.97 -23.60 -5.23
CA SER A 78 -5.07 -23.23 -6.64
C SER A 78 -6.06 -22.09 -6.87
N ARG A 79 -7.22 -22.10 -6.19
CA ARG A 79 -8.18 -20.98 -6.20
C ARG A 79 -7.57 -19.70 -5.65
N MET A 80 -6.82 -19.79 -4.56
CA MET A 80 -6.11 -18.63 -4.01
C MET A 80 -5.11 -18.04 -5.01
N MET A 81 -4.31 -18.86 -5.70
CA MET A 81 -3.35 -18.37 -6.71
C MET A 81 -4.06 -17.58 -7.82
N VAL A 82 -5.15 -18.14 -8.37
CA VAL A 82 -5.98 -17.48 -9.40
C VAL A 82 -6.57 -16.16 -8.87
N GLY A 83 -7.16 -16.19 -7.67
CA GLY A 83 -7.77 -15.02 -7.04
C GLY A 83 -6.75 -13.90 -6.77
N LEU A 84 -5.56 -14.25 -6.28
CA LEU A 84 -4.48 -13.29 -6.03
C LEU A 84 -3.97 -12.64 -7.34
N CYS A 85 -3.83 -13.41 -8.42
CA CYS A 85 -3.48 -12.85 -9.72
C CYS A 85 -4.50 -11.79 -10.16
N ARG A 86 -5.79 -12.14 -10.11
CA ARG A 86 -6.87 -11.27 -10.57
C ARG A 86 -7.05 -10.03 -9.70
N VAL A 87 -6.93 -10.15 -8.37
CA VAL A 87 -7.06 -8.99 -7.48
C VAL A 87 -5.92 -8.00 -7.67
N MET A 88 -4.69 -8.49 -7.91
CA MET A 88 -3.55 -7.63 -8.24
C MET A 88 -3.74 -6.90 -9.57
N HIS A 89 -4.28 -7.59 -10.57
CA HIS A 89 -4.60 -7.00 -11.88
C HIS A 89 -5.72 -5.97 -11.82
N ALA A 90 -6.80 -6.25 -11.08
CA ALA A 90 -7.85 -5.28 -10.82
C ALA A 90 -7.31 -4.04 -10.10
N SER A 91 -6.42 -4.23 -9.11
CA SER A 91 -5.76 -3.14 -8.40
C SER A 91 -4.89 -2.28 -9.31
N PHE A 92 -4.24 -2.87 -10.31
CA PHE A 92 -3.48 -2.14 -11.33
C PHE A 92 -4.38 -1.24 -12.19
N TYR A 93 -5.54 -1.72 -12.64
CA TYR A 93 -6.50 -0.88 -13.38
C TYR A 93 -7.14 0.22 -12.54
N LEU A 94 -7.35 -0.04 -11.24
CA LEU A 94 -7.86 0.99 -10.33
C LEU A 94 -6.89 2.17 -10.26
N ARG A 95 -5.58 1.88 -10.16
CA ARG A 95 -4.52 2.90 -10.15
C ARG A 95 -4.38 3.63 -11.47
N SER A 96 -4.53 2.93 -12.60
CA SER A 96 -4.53 3.57 -13.92
C SER A 96 -5.84 4.30 -14.27
N LYS A 97 -6.70 4.54 -13.26
CA LYS A 97 -8.01 5.23 -13.36
C LYS A 97 -8.99 4.58 -14.33
N SER A 98 -8.78 3.30 -14.63
CA SER A 98 -9.66 2.49 -15.47
C SER A 98 -10.71 1.78 -14.60
N TYR A 99 -11.61 2.57 -14.00
CA TYR A 99 -12.53 2.12 -12.94
C TYR A 99 -13.49 1.00 -13.36
N PHE A 100 -13.98 1.00 -14.60
CA PHE A 100 -14.89 -0.04 -15.10
C PHE A 100 -14.21 -1.42 -15.13
N ALA A 101 -13.00 -1.49 -15.71
CA ALA A 101 -12.21 -2.71 -15.75
C ALA A 101 -11.80 -3.17 -14.34
N ALA A 102 -11.48 -2.23 -13.45
CA ALA A 102 -11.14 -2.54 -12.06
C ALA A 102 -12.32 -3.15 -11.29
N MET A 103 -13.54 -2.65 -11.49
CA MET A 103 -14.73 -3.10 -10.78
C MET A 103 -15.15 -4.51 -11.20
N GLN A 104 -15.22 -4.78 -12.51
CA GLN A 104 -15.62 -6.09 -13.00
C GLN A 104 -14.62 -7.19 -12.60
N ASN A 105 -13.32 -6.95 -12.82
CA ASN A 105 -12.28 -7.93 -12.46
C ASN A 105 -12.09 -8.07 -10.94
N GLY A 106 -12.42 -7.03 -10.17
CA GLY A 106 -12.28 -7.03 -8.72
C GLY A 106 -13.29 -7.92 -8.01
N PHE A 107 -14.57 -7.86 -8.39
CA PHE A 107 -15.61 -8.71 -7.77
C PHE A 107 -15.37 -10.19 -8.08
N ASP A 108 -15.09 -10.53 -9.34
CA ASP A 108 -14.76 -11.90 -9.73
C ASP A 108 -13.55 -12.43 -8.94
N ALA A 109 -12.51 -11.61 -8.72
CA ALA A 109 -11.36 -12.01 -7.93
C ALA A 109 -11.72 -12.30 -6.46
N LEU A 110 -12.59 -11.49 -5.86
CA LEU A 110 -13.03 -11.66 -4.48
C LEU A 110 -13.89 -12.90 -4.31
N ASP A 111 -14.77 -13.22 -5.26
CA ASP A 111 -15.57 -14.45 -5.24
C ASP A 111 -14.69 -15.69 -5.33
N ILE A 112 -13.61 -15.64 -6.12
CA ILE A 112 -12.62 -16.72 -6.21
C ILE A 112 -11.86 -16.89 -4.89
N LEU A 113 -11.48 -15.79 -4.24
CA LEU A 113 -10.82 -15.83 -2.92
C LEU A 113 -11.75 -16.33 -1.81
N ASP A 114 -13.04 -15.99 -1.87
CA ASP A 114 -14.05 -16.53 -0.96
C ASP A 114 -14.26 -18.03 -1.22
N GLU A 115 -14.30 -18.48 -2.48
CA GLU A 115 -14.34 -19.90 -2.81
C GLU A 115 -13.14 -20.66 -2.25
N ALA A 116 -11.92 -20.12 -2.39
CA ALA A 116 -10.72 -20.69 -1.77
C ALA A 116 -10.91 -20.87 -0.26
N ARG A 117 -11.54 -19.89 0.40
CA ARG A 117 -11.85 -19.92 1.84
C ARG A 117 -12.94 -20.91 2.23
N ARG A 118 -13.90 -21.17 1.36
CA ARG A 118 -14.96 -22.17 1.55
C ARG A 118 -14.43 -23.59 1.39
N ILE A 119 -13.50 -23.80 0.46
CA ILE A 119 -12.83 -25.10 0.26
C ILE A 119 -11.97 -25.45 1.48
N ASP A 120 -11.16 -24.51 1.96
CA ASP A 120 -10.40 -24.69 3.21
C ASP A 120 -10.67 -23.53 4.17
N SER A 121 -11.37 -23.88 5.25
CA SER A 121 -11.74 -22.90 6.25
C SER A 121 -10.59 -22.44 7.15
N ASN A 122 -9.38 -22.95 6.95
CA ASN A 122 -8.16 -22.50 7.63
C ASN A 122 -7.26 -21.64 6.75
N ASN A 123 -7.61 -21.45 5.46
CA ASN A 123 -6.86 -20.56 4.59
C ASN A 123 -7.06 -19.09 5.02
N THR A 124 -6.13 -18.56 5.80
CA THR A 124 -6.20 -17.19 6.33
C THR A 124 -5.57 -16.17 5.41
N GLU A 125 -4.85 -16.58 4.36
CA GLU A 125 -4.19 -15.66 3.42
C GLU A 125 -5.20 -14.79 2.67
N VAL A 126 -6.32 -15.38 2.27
CA VAL A 126 -7.38 -14.70 1.51
C VAL A 126 -8.12 -13.63 2.32
N LEU A 127 -8.03 -13.69 3.66
CA LEU A 127 -8.72 -12.75 4.55
C LEU A 127 -8.23 -11.31 4.43
N MET A 128 -7.02 -11.10 3.91
CA MET A 128 -6.49 -9.76 3.62
C MET A 128 -7.42 -9.00 2.67
N PHE A 129 -7.67 -9.56 1.48
CA PHE A 129 -8.46 -8.89 0.44
C PHE A 129 -9.95 -8.87 0.78
N LEU A 130 -10.47 -9.96 1.34
CA LEU A 130 -11.87 -10.02 1.79
C LEU A 130 -12.14 -8.99 2.90
N GLY A 131 -11.22 -8.84 3.85
CA GLY A 131 -11.34 -7.86 4.94
C GLY A 131 -11.23 -6.41 4.45
N MET A 132 -10.28 -6.13 3.56
CA MET A 132 -10.16 -4.81 2.91
C MET A 132 -11.43 -4.43 2.14
N TYR A 133 -12.01 -5.39 1.42
CA TYR A 133 -13.24 -5.18 0.67
C TYR A 133 -14.45 -4.89 1.57
N ASP A 134 -14.64 -5.66 2.65
CA ASP A 134 -15.71 -5.42 3.63
C ASP A 134 -15.63 -4.04 4.27
N PHE A 135 -14.41 -3.62 4.64
CA PHE A 135 -14.17 -2.29 5.19
C PHE A 135 -14.47 -1.19 4.17
N ALA A 136 -13.97 -1.30 2.94
CA ALA A 136 -14.19 -0.32 1.89
C ALA A 136 -15.68 -0.17 1.52
N ARG A 137 -16.44 -1.28 1.50
CA ARG A 137 -17.90 -1.24 1.30
C ARG A 137 -18.62 -0.51 2.43
N ALA A 138 -18.22 -0.77 3.68
CA ALA A 138 -18.82 -0.11 4.83
C ALA A 138 -18.56 1.41 4.82
N GLU A 139 -17.36 1.83 4.42
CA GLU A 139 -17.02 3.23 4.25
C GLU A 139 -17.85 3.89 3.13
N LEU A 140 -17.95 3.24 1.97
CA LEU A 140 -18.75 3.75 0.85
C LEU A 140 -20.22 3.93 1.26
N LYS A 141 -20.77 2.94 1.97
CA LYS A 141 -22.11 3.00 2.56
C LYS A 141 -22.26 4.19 3.49
N SER A 142 -21.33 4.40 4.42
CA SER A 142 -21.37 5.52 5.37
C SER A 142 -21.36 6.88 4.66
N ARG A 143 -20.50 7.05 3.65
CA ARG A 143 -20.39 8.29 2.87
C ARG A 143 -21.62 8.58 2.01
N LEU A 144 -22.28 7.56 1.48
CA LEU A 144 -23.45 7.67 0.60
C LEU A 144 -24.71 7.10 1.24
N TRP A 145 -24.85 7.24 2.56
CA TRP A 145 -25.90 6.57 3.34
C TRP A 145 -27.31 6.85 2.82
N TRP A 146 -27.55 8.04 2.27
CA TRP A 146 -28.82 8.47 1.70
C TRP A 146 -29.30 7.63 0.49
N VAL A 147 -28.40 6.88 -0.15
CA VAL A 147 -28.60 6.14 -1.41
C VAL A 147 -28.18 4.68 -1.23
N LEU A 148 -27.25 4.40 -0.32
CA LEU A 148 -26.71 3.06 -0.09
C LEU A 148 -27.10 2.46 1.27
N PHE A 149 -28.18 2.93 1.92
CA PHE A 149 -28.57 2.36 3.22
C PHE A 149 -28.84 0.85 3.18
N TRP A 150 -29.34 0.34 2.04
CA TRP A 150 -29.55 -1.09 1.76
C TRP A 150 -28.27 -1.83 1.34
N TYR A 151 -27.19 -1.12 0.99
CA TYR A 151 -25.95 -1.75 0.54
C TYR A 151 -25.28 -2.48 1.72
N PRO A 152 -24.77 -3.71 1.51
CA PRO A 152 -24.09 -4.46 2.56
C PRO A 152 -22.70 -3.87 2.84
N GLY A 153 -22.34 -3.80 4.12
CA GLY A 153 -21.02 -3.34 4.56
C GLY A 153 -20.96 -3.36 6.08
N ASN A 154 -19.88 -3.91 6.64
CA ASN A 154 -19.68 -4.01 8.08
C ASN A 154 -18.20 -3.76 8.41
N VAL A 155 -17.94 -2.63 9.08
CA VAL A 155 -16.59 -2.23 9.52
C VAL A 155 -15.96 -3.30 10.42
N ASP A 156 -16.71 -3.83 11.38
CA ASP A 156 -16.21 -4.82 12.33
C ASP A 156 -15.90 -6.15 11.64
N ALA A 157 -16.70 -6.56 10.65
CA ALA A 157 -16.42 -7.77 9.87
C ALA A 157 -15.12 -7.65 9.07
N GLY A 158 -14.85 -6.47 8.49
CA GLY A 158 -13.58 -6.20 7.80
C GLY A 158 -12.39 -6.22 8.76
N ILE A 159 -12.53 -5.55 9.91
CA ILE A 159 -11.51 -5.52 10.98
C ILE A 159 -11.23 -6.92 11.53
N GLU A 160 -12.25 -7.75 11.73
CA GLU A 160 -12.09 -9.11 12.24
C GLU A 160 -11.30 -9.99 11.27
N LYS A 161 -11.63 -9.95 9.98
CA LYS A 161 -10.87 -10.67 8.94
C LYS A 161 -9.41 -10.24 8.90
N LEU A 162 -9.15 -8.94 8.92
CA LEU A 162 -7.79 -8.39 8.91
C LEU A 162 -7.03 -8.73 10.19
N LYS A 163 -7.69 -8.69 11.36
CA LYS A 163 -7.10 -9.10 12.63
C LYS A 163 -6.69 -10.56 12.58
N ARG A 164 -7.56 -11.46 12.12
CA ARG A 164 -7.24 -12.88 11.98
C ARG A 164 -6.10 -13.09 10.98
N CYS A 165 -6.14 -12.43 9.83
CA CYS A 165 -5.05 -12.46 8.84
C CYS A 165 -3.71 -12.01 9.44
N SER A 166 -3.72 -10.95 10.25
CA SER A 166 -2.53 -10.38 10.89
C SER A 166 -1.88 -11.29 11.95
N GLN A 167 -2.63 -12.29 12.43
CA GLN A 167 -2.25 -13.21 13.50
C GLN A 167 -1.90 -14.61 12.98
N GLU A 168 -2.60 -15.08 11.95
CA GLU A 168 -2.58 -16.48 11.53
C GLU A 168 -1.91 -16.70 10.18
N SER A 169 -2.01 -15.75 9.25
CA SER A 169 -1.50 -15.93 7.88
C SER A 169 0.03 -15.98 7.85
N THR A 170 0.60 -16.61 6.83
CA THR A 170 2.06 -16.65 6.61
C THR A 170 2.46 -15.54 5.65
N LEU A 171 1.81 -15.45 4.49
CA LEU A 171 2.17 -14.53 3.41
C LEU A 171 1.64 -13.12 3.68
N MET A 172 0.36 -13.01 4.03
CA MET A 172 -0.35 -11.73 4.12
C MET A 172 -0.25 -11.07 5.50
N ARG A 173 0.43 -11.70 6.47
CA ARG A 173 0.47 -11.26 7.88
C ARG A 173 0.87 -9.80 8.04
N THR A 174 2.00 -9.42 7.45
CA THR A 174 2.57 -8.09 7.64
C THR A 174 1.76 -7.03 6.89
N ALA A 175 1.31 -7.34 5.67
CA ALA A 175 0.41 -6.45 4.91
C ALA A 175 -0.90 -6.20 5.69
N ALA A 176 -1.49 -7.26 6.27
CA ALA A 176 -2.68 -7.13 7.10
C ALA A 176 -2.45 -6.30 8.36
N LYS A 177 -1.29 -6.41 9.02
CA LYS A 177 -0.94 -5.53 10.16
C LYS A 177 -0.85 -4.06 9.74
N ILE A 178 -0.21 -3.77 8.60
CA ILE A 178 -0.09 -2.40 8.08
C ILE A 178 -1.49 -1.84 7.79
N SER A 179 -2.30 -2.53 7.00
CA SER A 179 -3.66 -2.09 6.67
C SER A 179 -4.55 -1.95 7.90
N LEU A 180 -4.48 -2.90 8.84
CA LEU A 180 -5.24 -2.84 10.09
C LEU A 180 -4.82 -1.65 10.96
N SER A 181 -3.53 -1.28 10.96
CA SER A 181 -3.07 -0.09 11.67
C SER A 181 -3.65 1.19 11.07
N GLU A 182 -3.71 1.30 9.73
CA GLU A 182 -4.31 2.44 9.05
C GLU A 182 -5.82 2.54 9.31
N ILE A 183 -6.51 1.40 9.28
CA ILE A 183 -7.94 1.33 9.65
C ILE A 183 -8.14 1.76 11.10
N TYR A 184 -7.30 1.32 12.03
CA TYR A 184 -7.40 1.77 13.43
C TYR A 184 -7.15 3.25 13.60
N ILE A 185 -6.24 3.86 12.82
CA ILE A 185 -6.05 5.32 12.84
C ILE A 185 -7.33 6.01 12.38
N LYS A 186 -7.92 5.55 11.28
CA LYS A 186 -9.15 6.11 10.69
C LYS A 186 -10.36 6.00 11.61
N GLU A 187 -10.50 4.86 12.29
CA GLU A 187 -11.56 4.60 13.27
C GLU A 187 -11.25 5.20 14.65
N ASN A 188 -10.22 6.06 14.76
CA ASN A 188 -9.77 6.69 16.00
C ASN A 188 -9.42 5.69 17.14
N LYS A 189 -9.08 4.45 16.78
CA LYS A 189 -8.59 3.39 17.69
C LYS A 189 -7.07 3.50 17.87
N LEU A 190 -6.59 4.70 18.24
CA LEU A 190 -5.17 5.07 18.21
C LEU A 190 -4.26 4.16 19.06
N LYS A 191 -4.73 3.68 20.22
CA LYS A 191 -3.95 2.75 21.07
C LYS A 191 -3.67 1.41 20.36
N ALA A 192 -4.66 0.89 19.62
CA ALA A 192 -4.50 -0.34 18.86
C ALA A 192 -3.57 -0.13 17.66
N ALA A 193 -3.69 1.01 16.98
CA ALA A 193 -2.77 1.40 15.91
C ALA A 193 -1.32 1.50 16.40
N ASP A 194 -1.08 2.17 17.52
CA ASP A 194 0.28 2.35 18.08
C ASP A 194 0.95 1.02 18.43
N SER A 195 0.19 0.08 19.00
CA SER A 195 0.69 -1.26 19.32
C SER A 195 1.13 -2.02 18.06
N LEU A 196 0.36 -1.94 16.97
CA LEU A 196 0.72 -2.59 15.71
C LEU A 196 1.92 -1.90 15.04
N LEU A 197 1.90 -0.57 14.98
CA LEU A 197 2.99 0.22 14.38
C LEU A 197 4.30 0.03 15.13
N GLY A 198 4.28 0.00 16.47
CA GLY A 198 5.49 -0.25 17.27
C GLY A 198 6.09 -1.64 17.03
N ALA A 199 5.27 -2.65 16.76
CA ALA A 199 5.75 -3.97 16.36
C ALA A 199 6.30 -3.96 14.92
N LEU A 200 5.62 -3.28 14.00
CA LEU A 200 6.02 -3.16 12.61
C LEU A 200 7.36 -2.41 12.45
N GLU A 201 7.57 -1.31 13.17
CA GLU A 201 8.82 -0.54 13.11
C GLU A 201 10.03 -1.31 13.62
N LYS A 202 9.84 -2.16 14.64
CA LYS A 202 10.91 -3.04 15.12
C LYS A 202 11.29 -4.09 14.10
N GLN A 203 10.32 -4.60 13.34
CA GLN A 203 10.52 -5.65 12.34
C GLN A 203 10.99 -5.10 10.99
N HIS A 204 10.52 -3.91 10.63
CA HIS A 204 10.65 -3.28 9.32
C HIS A 204 11.02 -1.79 9.43
N PRO A 205 12.17 -1.45 10.05
CA PRO A 205 12.51 -0.06 10.36
C PRO A 205 12.73 0.82 9.12
N GLN A 206 13.02 0.21 7.98
CA GLN A 206 13.27 0.91 6.71
C GLN A 206 12.03 0.95 5.79
N SER A 207 10.94 0.29 6.19
CA SER A 207 9.73 0.23 5.36
C SER A 207 9.08 1.60 5.23
N ARG A 208 8.99 2.09 3.98
CA ARG A 208 8.27 3.33 3.69
C ARG A 208 6.77 3.17 3.96
N PHE A 209 6.19 1.99 3.75
CA PHE A 209 4.79 1.71 4.10
C PHE A 209 4.50 1.88 5.60
N VAL A 210 5.40 1.37 6.46
CA VAL A 210 5.29 1.52 7.92
C VAL A 210 5.47 2.99 8.32
N GLN A 211 6.45 3.69 7.72
CA GLN A 211 6.69 5.11 7.97
C GLN A 211 5.50 5.98 7.56
N TRP A 212 4.88 5.72 6.40
CA TRP A 212 3.64 6.40 5.97
C TRP A 212 2.49 6.16 6.94
N SER A 213 2.33 4.94 7.44
CA SER A 213 1.31 4.62 8.46
C SER A 213 1.60 5.37 9.77
N ARG A 214 2.88 5.49 10.17
CA ARG A 214 3.30 6.22 11.37
C ARG A 214 3.08 7.73 11.26
N VAL A 215 3.33 8.33 10.10
CA VAL A 215 2.99 9.74 9.83
C VAL A 215 1.50 9.97 10.04
N LYS A 216 0.63 9.17 9.41
CA LYS A 216 -0.83 9.27 9.56
C LYS A 216 -1.25 9.18 11.02
N TYR A 217 -0.61 8.31 11.80
CA TYR A 217 -0.84 8.20 13.24
C TYR A 217 -0.49 9.49 13.99
N PHE A 218 0.68 10.08 13.74
CA PHE A 218 1.05 11.33 14.41
C PHE A 218 0.21 12.53 13.96
N GLU A 219 -0.19 12.58 12.68
CA GLU A 219 -1.13 13.59 12.17
C GLU A 219 -2.50 13.47 12.86
N ALA A 220 -3.03 12.24 13.03
CA ALA A 220 -4.28 12.01 13.77
C ALA A 220 -4.18 12.46 15.24
N GLN A 221 -3.00 12.37 15.85
CA GLN A 221 -2.71 12.90 17.18
C GLN A 221 -2.43 14.40 17.22
N LYS A 222 -2.39 15.08 16.07
CA LYS A 222 -1.91 16.46 15.91
C LYS A 222 -0.48 16.66 16.45
N ASN A 223 0.31 15.60 16.49
CA ASN A 223 1.71 15.65 16.89
C ASN A 223 2.58 15.98 15.66
N PHE A 224 2.44 17.21 15.18
CA PHE A 224 3.04 17.63 13.91
C PHE A 224 4.58 17.60 13.94
N ASN A 225 5.21 17.83 15.09
CA ASN A 225 6.66 17.70 15.22
C ASN A 225 7.16 16.28 14.98
N LYS A 226 6.45 15.27 15.48
CA LYS A 226 6.80 13.87 15.20
C LYS A 226 6.48 13.50 13.75
N ALA A 227 5.36 14.00 13.20
CA ALA A 227 5.02 13.78 11.79
C ALA A 227 6.09 14.35 10.85
N ALA A 228 6.56 15.59 11.10
CA ALA A 228 7.62 16.25 10.32
C ALA A 228 8.89 15.38 10.24
N LYS A 229 9.36 14.86 11.37
CA LYS A 229 10.56 14.00 11.42
C LYS A 229 10.41 12.73 10.58
N ILE A 230 9.24 12.10 10.57
CA ILE A 230 9.02 10.92 9.73
C ILE A 230 8.94 11.31 8.25
N TYR A 231 8.35 12.46 7.91
CA TYR A 231 8.39 12.98 6.54
C TYR A 231 9.82 13.25 6.04
N GLU A 232 10.71 13.76 6.89
CA GLU A 232 12.13 13.93 6.57
C GLU A 232 12.82 12.57 6.33
N MET A 233 12.53 11.56 7.16
CA MET A 233 13.03 10.20 6.95
C MET A 233 12.55 9.61 5.62
N LEU A 234 11.27 9.79 5.28
CA LEU A 234 10.71 9.39 4.00
C LEU A 234 11.40 10.11 2.83
N ALA A 235 11.61 11.43 2.94
CA ALA A 235 12.32 12.20 1.92
C ALA A 235 13.72 11.66 1.63
N HIS A 236 14.47 11.38 2.70
CA HIS A 236 15.81 10.82 2.60
C HIS A 236 15.80 9.39 2.03
N SER A 237 14.78 8.58 2.35
CA SER A 237 14.60 7.25 1.78
C SER A 237 14.33 7.31 0.27
N TYR A 238 13.41 8.18 -0.17
CA TYR A 238 13.09 8.35 -1.58
C TYR A 238 14.25 8.92 -2.41
N GLN A 239 15.03 9.84 -1.85
CA GLN A 239 16.19 10.43 -2.54
C GLN A 239 17.25 9.39 -2.94
N LYS A 240 17.30 8.23 -2.25
CA LYS A 240 18.22 7.13 -2.56
C LYS A 240 17.76 6.25 -3.72
N THR A 241 16.57 6.50 -4.26
CA THR A 241 15.96 5.67 -5.30
C THR A 241 15.79 6.47 -6.59
N PRO A 242 16.11 5.91 -7.78
CA PRO A 242 15.97 6.61 -9.05
C PRO A 242 14.54 7.13 -9.30
N GLU A 243 13.54 6.37 -8.86
CA GLU A 243 12.13 6.70 -9.06
C GLU A 243 11.57 7.68 -8.03
N GLY A 244 12.32 8.01 -6.97
CA GLY A 244 11.80 8.69 -5.78
C GLY A 244 11.90 10.20 -5.77
N GLN A 245 12.43 10.85 -6.81
CA GLN A 245 12.65 12.30 -6.77
C GLN A 245 11.37 13.10 -6.48
N TYR A 246 10.27 12.78 -7.18
CA TYR A 246 8.97 13.40 -6.91
C TYR A 246 8.53 13.21 -5.46
N ASN A 247 8.53 11.97 -4.96
CA ASN A 247 8.11 11.65 -3.60
C ASN A 247 9.01 12.31 -2.55
N SER A 248 10.31 12.44 -2.82
CA SER A 248 11.26 13.17 -1.97
C SER A 248 10.89 14.65 -1.84
N PHE A 249 10.54 15.31 -2.94
CA PHE A 249 10.07 16.70 -2.89
C PHE A 249 8.72 16.83 -2.18
N VAL A 250 7.77 15.93 -2.45
CA VAL A 250 6.46 15.91 -1.77
C VAL A 250 6.62 15.75 -0.26
N THR A 251 7.46 14.81 0.20
CA THR A 251 7.63 14.58 1.64
C THR A 251 8.40 15.71 2.32
N ARG A 252 9.37 16.37 1.65
CA ARG A 252 9.99 17.61 2.17
C ARG A 252 8.98 18.73 2.32
N TYR A 253 8.14 18.95 1.31
CA TYR A 253 7.06 19.92 1.37
C TYR A 253 6.11 19.62 2.55
N LYS A 254 5.69 18.35 2.71
CA LYS A 254 4.84 17.94 3.83
C LYS A 254 5.52 18.11 5.20
N ALA A 255 6.83 17.86 5.30
CA ALA A 255 7.60 18.16 6.51
C ALA A 255 7.53 19.65 6.87
N ALA A 256 7.75 20.54 5.89
CA ALA A 256 7.62 21.98 6.09
C ALA A 256 6.20 22.39 6.53
N GLU A 257 5.17 21.76 5.96
CA GLU A 257 3.79 22.00 6.40
C GLU A 257 3.56 21.57 7.85
N MET A 258 4.10 20.42 8.25
CA MET A 258 4.03 19.93 9.63
C MET A 258 4.78 20.84 10.60
N PHE A 259 5.98 21.32 10.25
CA PHE A 259 6.72 22.32 11.05
C PHE A 259 5.93 23.62 11.21
N ARG A 260 5.27 24.10 10.15
CA ARG A 260 4.40 25.26 10.27
C ARG A 260 3.23 24.99 11.22
N ASN A 261 2.59 23.83 11.11
CA ASN A 261 1.45 23.46 11.94
C ASN A 261 1.81 23.28 13.43
N SER A 262 3.06 22.93 13.75
CA SER A 262 3.56 22.90 15.14
C SER A 262 4.05 24.25 15.66
N GLY A 263 4.10 25.29 14.83
CA GLY A 263 4.66 26.61 15.18
C GLY A 263 6.18 26.71 15.02
N GLU A 264 6.85 25.70 14.48
CA GLU A 264 8.29 25.73 14.16
C GLU A 264 8.54 26.47 12.83
N ILE A 265 8.21 27.76 12.80
CA ILE A 265 8.23 28.60 11.59
C ILE A 265 9.63 28.67 10.97
N THR A 266 10.69 28.72 11.79
CA THR A 266 12.09 28.74 11.29
C THR A 266 12.43 27.46 10.53
N SER A 267 12.07 26.29 11.05
CA SER A 267 12.26 25.00 10.39
C SER A 267 11.48 24.94 9.08
N ALA A 268 10.21 25.37 9.10
CA ALA A 268 9.38 25.45 7.89
C ALA A 268 9.99 26.36 6.81
N LYS A 269 10.49 27.55 7.20
CA LYS A 269 11.21 28.46 6.30
C LYS A 269 12.44 27.79 5.69
N SER A 270 13.31 27.20 6.52
CA SER A 270 14.51 26.51 6.05
C SER A 270 14.19 25.46 5.00
N VAL A 271 13.25 24.55 5.30
CA VAL A 271 12.89 23.46 4.38
C VAL A 271 12.29 23.99 3.07
N CYS A 272 11.42 25.01 3.13
CA CYS A 272 10.88 25.64 1.93
C CYS A 272 11.97 26.28 1.07
N GLN A 273 12.90 27.01 1.69
CA GLN A 273 14.00 27.65 0.97
C GLN A 273 14.91 26.62 0.32
N ASP A 274 15.29 25.57 1.06
CA ASP A 274 16.11 24.49 0.54
C ASP A 274 15.43 23.77 -0.62
N LEU A 275 14.11 23.57 -0.55
CA LEU A 275 13.35 22.93 -1.62
C LEU A 275 13.27 23.83 -2.86
N LEU A 276 13.01 25.14 -2.68
CA LEU A 276 12.95 26.11 -3.79
C LEU A 276 14.30 26.30 -4.50
N ASN A 277 15.41 25.98 -3.84
CA ASN A 277 16.76 26.01 -4.42
C ASN A 277 17.12 24.73 -5.19
N GLU A 278 16.29 23.69 -5.17
CA GLU A 278 16.52 22.46 -5.94
C GLU A 278 16.37 22.73 -7.44
N PRO A 279 17.42 22.50 -8.26
CA PRO A 279 17.37 22.80 -9.70
C PRO A 279 16.24 22.08 -10.45
N ASP A 280 15.98 20.83 -10.05
CA ASP A 280 15.00 19.98 -10.71
C ASP A 280 13.56 20.26 -10.27
N LEU A 281 13.32 21.05 -9.22
CA LEU A 281 11.97 21.32 -8.71
C LEU A 281 11.07 21.96 -9.77
N ALA A 282 11.64 22.72 -10.70
CA ALA A 282 10.92 23.33 -11.82
C ALA A 282 10.16 22.30 -12.69
N ASN A 283 10.64 21.06 -12.73
CA ASN A 283 9.98 19.96 -13.45
C ASN A 283 8.72 19.43 -12.73
N TYR A 284 8.53 19.78 -11.46
CA TYR A 284 7.45 19.30 -10.58
C TYR A 284 6.52 20.44 -10.18
N LYS A 285 5.78 20.96 -11.17
CA LYS A 285 4.97 22.20 -11.06
C LYS A 285 4.05 22.27 -9.85
N GLU A 286 3.40 21.17 -9.48
CA GLU A 286 2.49 21.13 -8.33
C GLU A 286 3.25 21.34 -7.01
N VAL A 287 4.34 20.59 -6.80
CA VAL A 287 5.17 20.72 -5.59
C VAL A 287 5.83 22.09 -5.51
N LEU A 288 6.31 22.63 -6.64
CA LEU A 288 6.85 23.99 -6.71
C LEU A 288 5.82 25.01 -6.24
N LYS A 289 4.61 24.97 -6.82
CA LYS A 289 3.53 25.91 -6.52
C LYS A 289 3.10 25.83 -5.05
N ASP A 290 2.97 24.63 -4.51
CA ASP A 290 2.57 24.45 -3.11
C ASP A 290 3.68 24.88 -2.13
N THR A 291 4.95 24.65 -2.50
CA THR A 291 6.11 25.14 -1.73
C THR A 291 6.18 26.66 -1.74
N GLN A 292 5.98 27.31 -2.89
CA GLN A 292 5.94 28.78 -2.99
C GLN A 292 4.82 29.39 -2.13
N ARG A 293 3.62 28.81 -2.19
CA ARG A 293 2.49 29.24 -1.35
C ARG A 293 2.77 29.08 0.13
N LEU A 294 3.41 27.96 0.52
CA LEU A 294 3.78 27.73 1.91
C LEU A 294 4.84 28.75 2.36
N TRP A 295 5.86 28.99 1.52
CA TRP A 295 6.90 29.99 1.75
C TRP A 295 6.30 31.39 2.01
N GLU A 296 5.39 31.85 1.16
CA GLU A 296 4.70 33.14 1.36
C GLU A 296 3.93 33.22 2.68
N ARG A 297 3.30 32.11 3.11
CA ARG A 297 2.55 32.05 4.38
C ARG A 297 3.48 32.12 5.57
N VAL A 298 4.58 31.36 5.56
CA VAL A 298 5.53 31.36 6.68
C VAL A 298 6.28 32.68 6.79
N GLN A 299 6.53 33.40 5.68
CA GLN A 299 7.16 34.73 5.73
C GLN A 299 6.31 35.80 6.43
N LYS A 300 4.98 35.63 6.46
CA LYS A 300 4.04 36.55 7.11
C LYS A 300 3.82 36.24 8.61
N GLN A 301 4.42 35.17 9.12
CA GLN A 301 4.38 34.71 10.50
C GLN A 301 5.76 34.91 11.16
#